data_AF-A4IA02-F1
#
_entry.id   AF-A4IA02-F1
#
_cell.length_a   1.000
_cell.length_b   1.000
_cell.length_c   1.000
_cell.angle_alpha   90.00
_cell.angle_beta   90.00
_cell.angle_gamma   90.00
#
_symmetry.space_group_name_H-M   'P 1'
#
loop_
_entity.id
_entity.type
_entity.pdbx_description
1 polymer ?
#
loop_
_entity_poly.entity_id
_entity_poly.type
_entity_poly.pdbx_seq_one_letter_code
_entity_poly.pdbx_strand_id
1 'polypeptide(L)'
;MSFRIEKQPARNFAFATPGESYLILASSASLRKHLTDSYWCEAMEQVCAGKLEGIAVRYTGENLVMVQFCPTNLSPAGYRYPLFMSIPIEFLVPLAESTFNIPPPSDLHGSFGTATTSSFHSRSSSEGRSTSNGATMPRLCVVCGRFNVPGMIHRLHGWKCKECKGTKSDNRLRQEAQKLRKRMKAHA
;
A
#
# COMPACT_ATOMS: atom_id res chain seq x y z
N MET A 1 -37.99 7.99 14.60
CA MET A 1 -36.77 7.21 14.91
C MET A 1 -35.72 7.56 13.88
N SER A 2 -34.66 8.29 14.27
CA SER A 2 -33.63 8.74 13.33
C SER A 2 -32.48 7.73 13.27
N PHE A 3 -32.34 7.08 12.12
CA PHE A 3 -31.20 6.21 11.82
C PHE A 3 -29.94 7.06 11.67
N ARG A 4 -28.98 6.89 12.58
CA ARG A 4 -27.63 7.42 12.40
C ARG A 4 -26.94 6.53 11.36
N ILE A 5 -26.75 7.06 10.15
CA ILE A 5 -25.90 6.43 9.13
C ILE A 5 -24.47 6.51 9.64
N GLU A 6 -23.97 5.40 10.16
CA GLU A 6 -22.59 5.24 10.57
C GLU A 6 -21.69 5.39 9.33
N LYS A 7 -20.91 6.45 9.33
CA LYS A 7 -20.02 6.80 8.22
C LYS A 7 -18.89 5.78 8.18
N GLN A 8 -19.04 4.74 7.36
CA GLN A 8 -17.99 3.73 7.15
C GLN A 8 -16.65 4.44 6.88
N PRO A 9 -15.56 4.02 7.55
CA PRO A 9 -14.24 4.56 7.28
C PRO A 9 -13.91 4.27 5.80
N ALA A 10 -13.42 5.29 5.09
CA ALA A 10 -13.03 5.20 3.69
C ALA A 10 -12.11 3.98 3.51
N ARG A 11 -12.64 2.92 2.90
CA ARG A 11 -11.95 1.64 2.71
C ARG A 11 -10.65 1.90 1.94
N ASN A 12 -9.54 1.37 2.45
CA ASN A 12 -8.32 1.29 1.68
C ASN A 12 -8.54 0.23 0.60
N PHE A 13 -8.69 0.65 -0.66
CA PHE A 13 -8.86 -0.28 -1.78
C PHE A 13 -7.52 -0.81 -2.32
N ALA A 14 -6.47 -0.83 -1.48
CA ALA A 14 -5.25 -1.52 -1.82
C ALA A 14 -5.51 -3.02 -1.64
N PHE A 15 -5.34 -3.80 -2.71
CA PHE A 15 -5.35 -5.25 -2.67
C PHE A 15 -3.92 -5.75 -2.86
N ALA A 16 -3.51 -6.70 -2.05
CA ALA A 16 -2.30 -7.49 -2.22
C ALA A 16 -2.68 -8.84 -2.85
N THR A 17 -2.02 -9.22 -3.93
CA THR A 17 -2.21 -10.53 -4.55
C THR A 17 -1.35 -11.56 -3.81
N PRO A 18 -1.93 -12.63 -3.24
CA PRO A 18 -1.13 -13.74 -2.74
C PRO A 18 -0.19 -14.30 -3.81
N GLY A 19 1.06 -14.56 -3.45
CA GLY A 19 2.13 -15.00 -4.36
C GLY A 19 2.98 -13.85 -4.92
N GLU A 20 2.52 -12.60 -4.86
CA GLU A 20 3.34 -11.46 -5.27
C GLU A 20 4.36 -11.04 -4.20
N SER A 21 5.45 -10.44 -4.68
CA SER A 21 6.50 -9.89 -3.84
C SER A 21 6.23 -8.43 -3.47
N TYR A 22 6.44 -8.11 -2.20
CA TYR A 22 6.26 -6.79 -1.60
C TYR A 22 7.50 -6.40 -0.78
N LEU A 23 7.79 -5.10 -0.75
CA LEU A 23 8.72 -4.47 0.17
C LEU A 23 7.96 -3.73 1.27
N ILE A 24 8.60 -3.61 2.43
CA ILE A 24 8.14 -2.72 3.50
C ILE A 24 9.12 -1.58 3.66
N LEU A 25 8.60 -0.38 3.47
CA LEU A 25 9.34 0.86 3.64
C LEU A 25 8.84 1.61 4.88
N ALA A 26 8.45 0.88 5.93
CA ALA A 26 7.96 1.46 7.17
C ALA A 26 9.11 1.84 8.11
N SER A 27 8.90 2.88 8.93
CA SER A 27 9.79 3.08 10.08
C SER A 27 9.52 1.99 11.12
N SER A 28 10.53 1.56 11.86
CA SER A 28 10.38 0.55 12.91
C SER A 28 9.32 0.96 13.94
N ALA A 29 9.33 2.23 14.35
CA ALA A 29 8.34 2.80 15.27
C ALA A 29 6.90 2.78 14.72
N SER A 30 6.72 2.85 13.40
CA SER A 30 5.39 2.74 12.79
C SER A 30 4.90 1.29 12.78
N LEU A 31 5.78 0.36 12.40
CA LEU A 31 5.41 -1.06 12.32
C LEU A 31 5.20 -1.69 13.71
N ARG A 32 5.99 -1.28 14.72
CA ARG A 32 5.82 -1.69 16.13
C ARG A 32 4.47 -1.31 16.74
N LYS A 33 3.74 -0.35 16.18
CA LYS A 33 2.36 -0.07 16.62
C LYS A 33 1.37 -1.15 16.19
N HIS A 34 1.74 -1.98 15.21
CA HIS A 34 0.90 -3.02 14.63
C HIS A 34 1.39 -4.44 14.98
N LEU A 35 2.65 -4.58 15.39
CA LEU A 35 3.28 -5.84 15.76
C LEU A 35 3.66 -5.81 17.24
N THR A 36 3.40 -6.90 17.96
CA THR A 36 3.84 -7.04 19.36
C THR A 36 5.37 -7.14 19.44
N ASP A 37 5.95 -6.69 20.55
CA ASP A 37 7.41 -6.72 20.76
C ASP A 37 8.01 -8.13 20.66
N SER A 38 7.20 -9.17 20.93
CA SER A 38 7.59 -10.58 20.77
C SER A 38 8.02 -10.96 19.34
N TYR A 39 7.60 -10.20 18.32
CA TYR A 39 7.99 -10.43 16.94
C TYR A 39 9.22 -9.62 16.51
N TRP A 40 9.77 -8.76 17.37
CA TRP A 40 10.85 -7.85 16.98
C TRP A 40 12.23 -8.51 17.11
N CYS A 41 12.82 -8.90 15.96
CA CYS A 41 14.20 -9.37 15.86
C CYS A 41 15.03 -8.47 14.93
N GLU A 42 16.35 -8.65 14.88
CA GLU A 42 17.23 -7.87 13.98
C GLU A 42 16.81 -7.95 12.50
N ALA A 43 16.28 -9.09 12.07
CA ALA A 43 15.77 -9.26 10.72
C ALA A 43 14.55 -8.37 10.44
N MET A 44 13.77 -7.98 11.46
CA MET A 44 12.67 -7.00 11.30
C MET A 44 13.18 -5.62 10.92
N GLU A 45 14.38 -5.24 11.34
CA GLU A 45 15.00 -3.99 10.92
C GLU A 45 15.36 -4.03 9.42
N GLN A 46 15.77 -5.21 8.93
CA GLN A 46 16.00 -5.43 7.51
C GLN A 46 14.69 -5.39 6.71
N VAL A 47 13.61 -5.98 7.24
CA VAL A 47 12.26 -5.86 6.67
C VAL A 47 11.84 -4.39 6.58
N CYS A 48 11.96 -3.63 7.68
CA CYS A 48 11.61 -2.20 7.72
C CYS A 48 12.52 -1.30 6.87
N ALA A 49 13.73 -1.77 6.56
CA ALA A 49 14.66 -1.09 5.66
C ALA A 49 14.40 -1.40 4.19
N GLY A 50 13.42 -2.25 3.86
CA GLY A 50 13.17 -2.71 2.49
C GLY A 50 14.34 -3.54 1.92
N LYS A 51 15.13 -4.18 2.79
CA LYS A 51 16.25 -5.05 2.39
C LYS A 51 15.81 -6.49 2.15
N LEU A 52 14.70 -6.90 2.75
CA LEU A 52 14.11 -8.23 2.58
C LEU A 52 12.83 -8.12 1.76
N GLU A 53 12.73 -8.97 0.75
CA GLU A 53 11.52 -9.14 -0.04
C GLU A 53 10.57 -10.08 0.69
N GLY A 54 9.31 -9.69 0.74
CA GLY A 54 8.25 -10.47 1.38
C GLY A 54 7.27 -11.01 0.35
N ILE A 55 6.94 -12.29 0.43
CA ILE A 55 5.91 -12.90 -0.42
C ILE A 55 4.59 -12.88 0.33
N ALA A 56 3.54 -12.28 -0.25
CA ALA A 56 2.21 -12.32 0.33
C ALA A 56 1.68 -13.76 0.30
N VAL A 57 1.32 -14.32 1.46
CA VAL A 57 0.84 -15.71 1.56
C VAL A 57 -0.69 -15.77 1.54
N ARG A 58 -1.34 -14.99 2.40
CA ARG A 58 -2.80 -14.95 2.54
C ARG A 58 -3.24 -13.73 3.35
N TYR A 59 -4.52 -13.38 3.27
CA TYR A 59 -5.12 -12.43 4.18
C TYR A 59 -5.41 -13.07 5.53
N THR A 60 -5.10 -12.38 6.62
CA THR A 60 -5.40 -12.80 8.00
C THR A 60 -6.48 -11.95 8.65
N GLY A 61 -6.91 -10.87 7.99
CA GLY A 61 -8.02 -10.01 8.38
C GLY A 61 -8.36 -9.05 7.24
N GLU A 62 -9.31 -8.14 7.46
CA GLU A 62 -9.81 -7.23 6.41
C GLU A 62 -8.70 -6.38 5.76
N ASN A 63 -7.70 -5.96 6.54
CA ASN A 63 -6.59 -5.12 6.09
C ASN A 63 -5.22 -5.71 6.46
N LEU A 64 -5.15 -6.99 6.82
CA LEU A 64 -3.92 -7.66 7.26
C LEU A 64 -3.56 -8.78 6.31
N VAL A 65 -2.30 -8.79 5.87
CA VAL A 65 -1.75 -9.79 4.96
C VAL A 65 -0.60 -10.49 5.66
N MET A 66 -0.65 -11.80 5.72
CA MET A 66 0.48 -12.61 6.16
C MET A 66 1.54 -12.63 5.08
N VAL A 67 2.73 -12.15 5.40
CA VAL A 67 3.86 -12.07 4.48
C VAL A 67 5.00 -12.92 5.01
N GLN A 68 5.65 -13.66 4.10
CA GLN A 68 6.82 -14.46 4.37
C GLN A 68 8.08 -13.73 3.91
N PHE A 69 9.01 -13.48 4.83
CA PHE A 69 10.34 -12.92 4.53
C PHE A 69 11.39 -14.00 4.69
N CYS A 70 12.31 -14.10 3.73
CA CYS A 70 13.46 -14.99 3.82
C CYS A 70 14.71 -14.18 4.19
N PRO A 71 15.27 -14.32 5.41
CA PRO A 71 16.49 -13.63 5.79
C PRO A 71 17.67 -13.97 4.86
N THR A 72 18.52 -12.99 4.58
CA THR A 72 19.73 -13.19 3.76
C THR A 72 20.86 -13.84 4.55
N ASN A 73 20.97 -13.52 5.84
CA ASN A 73 21.99 -14.05 6.74
C ASN A 73 21.60 -15.43 7.28
N LEU A 74 22.59 -16.30 7.46
CA LEU A 74 22.43 -17.59 8.13
C LEU A 74 22.29 -17.36 9.64
N SER A 75 21.39 -18.10 10.29
CA SER A 75 21.37 -18.18 11.76
C SER A 75 22.63 -18.89 12.27
N PRO A 76 22.95 -18.82 13.58
CA PRO A 76 24.06 -19.57 14.16
C PRO A 76 24.01 -21.09 13.90
N ALA A 77 22.83 -21.64 13.66
CA ALA A 77 22.63 -23.05 13.31
C ALA A 77 22.89 -23.37 11.82
N GLY A 78 23.24 -22.39 11.00
CA GLY A 78 23.47 -22.58 9.56
C GLY A 78 22.20 -22.63 8.70
N TYR A 79 21.03 -22.28 9.26
CA TYR A 79 19.75 -22.27 8.54
C TYR A 79 19.20 -20.85 8.35
N ARG A 80 18.45 -20.64 7.27
CA ARG A 80 17.62 -19.43 7.06
C ARG A 80 16.19 -19.75 7.45
N TYR A 81 15.75 -19.25 8.59
CA TYR A 81 14.37 -19.41 9.03
C TYR A 81 13.50 -18.32 8.42
N PRO A 82 12.50 -18.66 7.59
CA PRO A 82 11.57 -17.67 7.08
C PRO A 82 10.78 -17.04 8.23
N LEU A 83 10.57 -15.73 8.14
CA LEU A 83 9.78 -14.96 9.09
C LEU A 83 8.39 -14.76 8.53
N PHE A 84 7.37 -15.12 9.31
CA PHE A 84 5.98 -14.90 8.95
C PHE A 84 5.39 -13.82 9.86
N MET A 85 4.74 -12.83 9.27
CA MET A 85 4.09 -11.78 10.03
C MET A 85 2.88 -11.22 9.29
N SER A 86 1.88 -10.80 10.04
CA SER A 86 0.71 -10.11 9.50
C SER A 86 0.98 -8.61 9.43
N ILE A 87 0.97 -8.06 8.23
CA ILE A 87 1.31 -6.66 7.97
C ILE A 87 0.08 -5.95 7.44
N PRO A 88 -0.22 -4.73 7.92
CA PRO A 88 -1.29 -3.94 7.34
C PRO A 88 -1.01 -3.65 5.86
N ILE A 89 -2.03 -3.82 5.04
CA ILE A 89 -1.93 -3.67 3.58
C ILE A 89 -1.38 -2.31 3.16
N GLU A 90 -1.63 -1.28 3.97
CA GLU A 90 -1.10 0.07 3.77
C GLU A 90 0.43 0.14 3.81
N PHE A 91 1.15 -0.82 4.39
CA PHE A 91 2.62 -0.82 4.43
C PHE A 91 3.26 -1.69 3.34
N LEU A 92 2.46 -2.38 2.52
CA LEU A 92 2.94 -3.22 1.44
C LEU A 92 3.19 -2.36 0.19
N VAL A 93 4.44 -2.35 -0.25
CA VAL A 93 4.87 -1.70 -1.49
C VAL A 93 5.13 -2.78 -2.52
N PRO A 94 4.35 -2.89 -3.61
CA PRO A 94 4.55 -3.94 -4.60
C PRO A 94 5.93 -3.81 -5.27
N LEU A 95 6.61 -4.95 -5.45
CA LEU A 95 7.82 -5.05 -6.27
C LEU A 95 7.48 -5.27 -7.74
N ALA A 96 6.43 -6.07 -7.99
CA ALA A 96 5.97 -6.39 -9.33
C ALA A 96 5.48 -5.13 -10.04
N GLU A 97 6.08 -4.87 -11.20
CA GLU A 97 5.84 -3.64 -11.98
C GLU A 97 4.41 -3.60 -12.53
N SER A 98 3.78 -4.76 -12.73
CA SER A 98 2.39 -4.91 -13.17
C SER A 98 1.38 -4.29 -12.19
N THR A 99 1.70 -4.25 -10.89
CA THR A 99 0.77 -3.84 -9.84
C THR A 99 0.66 -2.31 -9.71
N PHE A 100 1.54 -1.54 -10.37
CA PHE A 100 1.45 -0.08 -10.38
C PHE A 100 0.34 0.47 -11.30
N ASN A 101 -0.21 -0.37 -12.17
CA ASN A 101 -1.25 0.01 -13.13
C ASN A 101 -2.68 -0.19 -12.59
N ILE A 102 -2.88 -0.41 -11.28
CA ILE A 102 -4.23 -0.54 -10.72
C ILE A 102 -4.97 0.79 -10.95
N PRO A 103 -5.98 0.82 -11.85
CA PRO A 103 -6.81 1.99 -12.00
C PRO A 103 -7.58 2.18 -10.68
N PRO A 104 -7.89 3.42 -10.26
CA PRO A 104 -8.95 3.59 -9.27
C PRO A 104 -10.19 2.83 -9.79
N PRO A 105 -10.90 2.05 -8.96
CA PRO A 105 -12.06 1.31 -9.44
C PRO A 105 -13.11 2.34 -9.89
N SER A 106 -13.19 2.55 -11.20
CA SER A 106 -14.45 2.92 -11.83
C SER A 106 -15.42 1.81 -11.48
N ASP A 107 -16.55 2.17 -10.88
CA ASP A 107 -17.62 1.30 -10.41
C ASP A 107 -17.72 -0.01 -11.21
N LEU A 108 -17.19 -1.11 -10.65
CA LEU A 108 -17.49 -2.45 -11.15
C LEU A 108 -18.90 -2.82 -10.71
N HIS A 109 -19.86 -2.13 -11.32
CA HIS A 109 -21.24 -2.53 -11.43
C HIS A 109 -21.36 -3.35 -12.72
N GLY A 110 -21.52 -4.66 -12.58
CA GLY A 110 -22.10 -5.51 -13.62
C GLY A 110 -21.19 -5.96 -14.75
N SER A 111 -20.79 -7.24 -14.71
CA SER A 111 -20.74 -8.04 -15.94
C SER A 111 -20.97 -9.52 -15.59
N PHE A 112 -22.21 -9.82 -15.22
CA PHE A 112 -22.77 -11.15 -15.47
C PHE A 112 -23.46 -11.05 -16.81
N GLY A 113 -22.92 -11.71 -17.82
CA GLY A 113 -23.47 -11.72 -19.17
C GLY A 113 -24.88 -12.30 -19.15
N THR A 114 -25.87 -11.43 -19.35
CA THR A 114 -27.16 -11.83 -19.91
C THR A 114 -27.65 -10.70 -20.79
N ALA A 115 -27.71 -10.99 -22.08
CA ALA A 115 -28.22 -10.11 -23.11
C ALA A 115 -29.68 -9.74 -22.83
N THR A 116 -30.03 -8.46 -22.96
CA THR A 116 -31.24 -7.95 -23.63
C THR A 116 -31.35 -6.43 -23.49
N THR A 117 -31.15 -5.76 -24.62
CA THR A 117 -31.97 -4.65 -25.17
C THR A 117 -32.36 -3.43 -24.32
N SER A 118 -32.05 -2.27 -24.91
CA SER A 118 -32.77 -0.97 -24.90
C SER A 118 -32.19 0.19 -24.07
N SER A 119 -31.71 1.16 -24.86
CA SER A 119 -31.45 2.60 -24.66
C SER A 119 -32.35 3.31 -23.66
N PHE A 120 -31.85 4.36 -22.97
CA PHE A 120 -32.29 5.79 -23.09
C PHE A 120 -31.31 6.73 -22.36
N HIS A 121 -31.07 7.89 -22.95
CA HIS A 121 -30.16 8.97 -22.53
C HIS A 121 -30.64 9.72 -21.27
N SER A 122 -29.72 10.32 -20.49
CA SER A 122 -29.69 11.78 -20.21
C SER A 122 -28.54 12.22 -19.26
N ARG A 123 -28.02 13.42 -19.55
CA ARG A 123 -26.90 14.15 -18.92
C ARG A 123 -27.33 14.88 -17.64
N SER A 124 -26.43 14.98 -16.65
CA SER A 124 -26.30 16.10 -15.68
C SER A 124 -25.05 15.83 -14.82
N SER A 125 -23.88 16.41 -15.09
CA SER A 125 -23.36 17.71 -14.63
C SER A 125 -23.42 17.97 -13.10
N SER A 126 -22.32 17.67 -12.39
CA SER A 126 -21.87 18.46 -11.24
C SER A 126 -20.44 18.09 -10.83
N GLU A 127 -19.53 19.04 -11.06
CA GLU A 127 -18.44 19.48 -10.18
C GLU A 127 -17.53 18.46 -9.48
N GLY A 128 -16.26 18.44 -9.90
CA GLY A 128 -15.18 17.79 -9.17
C GLY A 128 -13.84 17.89 -9.89
N ARG A 129 -13.30 19.11 -10.06
CA ARG A 129 -11.94 19.34 -10.56
C ARG A 129 -10.91 18.58 -9.70
N SER A 130 -10.46 17.43 -10.16
CA SER A 130 -9.13 16.89 -9.84
C SER A 130 -8.43 16.52 -11.14
N THR A 131 -7.69 17.50 -11.64
CA THR A 131 -6.75 17.43 -12.75
C THR A 131 -5.60 16.48 -12.40
N SER A 132 -5.49 15.34 -13.07
CA SER A 132 -4.24 14.85 -13.66
C SER A 132 -4.45 13.46 -14.30
N ASN A 133 -4.74 13.47 -15.60
CA ASN A 133 -4.38 12.39 -16.50
C ASN A 133 -2.86 12.20 -16.44
N GLY A 134 -2.38 10.97 -16.20
CA GLY A 134 -0.97 10.61 -16.21
C GLY A 134 -0.67 9.56 -15.14
N ALA A 135 -0.20 8.38 -15.58
CA ALA A 135 0.21 7.22 -14.78
C ALA A 135 0.37 7.52 -13.27
N THR A 136 -0.56 7.02 -12.47
CA THR A 136 -0.77 7.39 -11.07
C THR A 136 0.51 7.24 -10.27
N MET A 137 1.23 8.35 -10.03
CA MET A 137 2.49 8.33 -9.29
C MET A 137 2.34 7.60 -7.95
N PRO A 138 3.34 6.81 -7.53
CA PRO A 138 3.26 6.03 -6.30
C PRO A 138 3.15 6.98 -5.11
N ARG A 139 2.10 6.81 -4.29
CA ARG A 139 1.85 7.64 -3.11
C ARG A 139 2.45 6.97 -1.88
N LEU A 140 3.75 7.14 -1.70
CA LEU A 140 4.45 6.68 -0.48
C LEU A 140 4.54 7.82 0.54
N CYS A 141 4.06 7.60 1.76
CA CYS A 141 4.21 8.55 2.85
C CYS A 141 5.68 8.64 3.29
N VAL A 142 6.30 9.80 3.08
CA VAL A 142 7.72 10.06 3.40
C VAL A 142 8.00 10.26 4.91
N VAL A 143 7.18 9.66 5.77
CA VAL A 143 7.29 9.69 7.23
C VAL A 143 7.08 8.29 7.80
N CYS A 144 5.93 7.67 7.55
CA CYS A 144 5.60 6.35 8.11
C CYS A 144 5.79 5.19 7.14
N GLY A 145 5.92 5.45 5.83
CA GLY A 145 6.09 4.41 4.83
C GLY A 145 4.80 3.79 4.30
N ARG A 146 3.63 4.30 4.70
CA ARG A 146 2.35 3.85 4.13
C ARG A 146 2.28 4.14 2.62
N PHE A 147 1.63 3.29 1.86
CA PHE A 147 1.54 3.29 0.41
C PHE A 147 0.07 3.40 -0.04
N ASN A 148 -0.20 4.30 -0.98
CA ASN A 148 -1.51 4.49 -1.65
C ASN A 148 -2.74 4.65 -0.74
N VAL A 149 -2.56 5.13 0.50
CA VAL A 149 -3.65 5.45 1.43
C VAL A 149 -4.51 6.62 0.92
N PRO A 150 -5.85 6.54 1.02
CA PRO A 150 -6.75 7.63 0.66
C PRO A 150 -6.48 8.93 1.42
N GLY A 151 -6.54 10.05 0.70
CA GLY A 151 -6.37 11.39 1.29
C GLY A 151 -4.95 11.72 1.73
N MET A 152 -3.93 11.06 1.16
CA MET A 152 -2.56 11.58 1.21
C MET A 152 -2.47 12.94 0.53
N ILE A 153 -1.61 13.81 1.08
CA ILE A 153 -1.40 15.18 0.59
C ILE A 153 0.04 15.31 0.10
N HIS A 154 0.22 15.81 -1.12
CA HIS A 154 1.55 16.09 -1.67
C HIS A 154 2.12 17.40 -1.08
N ARG A 155 3.37 17.37 -0.63
CA ARG A 155 4.11 18.51 -0.08
C ARG A 155 5.49 18.61 -0.76
N LEU A 156 6.27 19.63 -0.40
CA LEU A 156 7.60 19.91 -0.97
C LEU A 156 8.52 18.67 -1.03
N HIS A 157 8.49 17.82 0.00
CA HIS A 157 9.35 16.63 0.10
C HIS A 157 8.66 15.31 -0.26
N GLY A 158 7.44 15.34 -0.82
CA GLY A 158 6.69 14.14 -1.20
C GLY A 158 5.34 14.02 -0.50
N TRP A 159 4.74 12.83 -0.58
CA TRP A 159 3.41 12.55 -0.04
C TRP A 159 3.43 12.33 1.47
N LYS A 160 2.39 12.79 2.16
CA LYS A 160 2.17 12.52 3.59
C LYS A 160 0.75 12.05 3.83
N CYS A 161 0.57 11.01 4.66
CA CYS A 161 -0.75 10.63 5.15
C CYS A 161 -1.29 11.68 6.14
N LYS A 162 -2.60 11.63 6.42
CA LYS A 162 -3.27 12.57 7.33
C LYS A 162 -2.64 12.56 8.73
N GLU A 163 -2.24 11.39 9.22
CA GLU A 163 -1.61 11.19 10.52
C GLU A 163 -0.18 11.78 10.61
N CYS A 164 0.49 11.91 9.47
CA CYS A 164 1.86 12.44 9.40
C CYS A 164 1.91 13.90 8.94
N LYS A 165 0.78 14.61 8.97
CA LYS A 165 0.76 16.05 8.70
C LYS A 165 1.48 16.77 9.85
N GLY A 166 2.45 17.62 9.52
CA GLY A 166 3.25 18.38 10.50
C GLY A 166 4.51 17.69 11.01
N THR A 167 4.71 16.39 10.74
CA THR A 167 5.93 15.69 11.13
C THR A 167 7.07 15.90 10.13
N LYS A 168 8.32 15.95 10.60
CA LYS A 168 9.48 16.04 9.72
C LYS A 168 9.56 14.76 8.89
N SER A 169 9.86 14.94 7.61
CA SER A 169 9.95 13.84 6.66
C SER A 169 11.32 13.15 6.75
N ASP A 170 11.32 11.82 6.66
CA ASP A 170 12.49 10.96 6.72
C ASP A 170 13.25 10.97 5.39
N ASN A 171 14.56 11.23 5.43
CA ASN A 171 15.41 11.28 4.24
C ASN A 171 15.45 9.93 3.49
N ARG A 172 15.49 8.81 4.21
CA ARG A 172 15.47 7.46 3.63
C ARG A 172 14.21 7.26 2.80
N LEU A 173 13.05 7.62 3.35
CA LEU A 173 11.77 7.46 2.65
C LEU A 173 11.62 8.41 1.46
N ARG A 174 12.23 9.60 1.50
CA ARG A 174 12.29 10.49 0.33
C ARG A 174 13.06 9.84 -0.81
N GLN A 175 14.21 9.25 -0.51
CA GLN A 175 15.04 8.56 -1.51
C GLN A 175 14.31 7.36 -2.09
N GLU A 176 13.67 6.53 -1.25
CA GLU A 176 12.89 5.39 -1.71
C GLU A 176 11.66 5.80 -2.54
N ALA A 177 10.94 6.85 -2.14
CA ALA A 177 9.86 7.41 -2.95
C ALA A 177 10.36 7.88 -4.33
N GLN A 178 11.57 8.45 -4.38
CA GLN A 178 12.19 8.87 -5.63
C GLN A 178 12.64 7.68 -6.49
N LYS A 179 13.15 6.60 -5.87
CA LYS A 179 13.46 5.33 -6.57
C LYS A 179 12.22 4.69 -7.16
N LEU A 180 11.12 4.59 -6.40
CA LEU A 180 9.83 4.08 -6.88
C LEU A 180 9.31 4.89 -8.07
N ARG A 181 9.38 6.23 -7.99
CA ARG A 181 9.02 7.11 -9.11
C ARG A 181 9.89 6.87 -10.36
N LYS A 182 11.19 6.62 -10.19
CA LYS A 182 12.09 6.30 -11.32
C LYS A 182 11.74 4.96 -11.95
N ARG A 183 11.48 3.92 -11.13
CA ARG A 183 11.05 2.60 -11.61
C ARG A 183 9.77 2.71 -12.43
N MET A 184 8.75 3.43 -11.95
CA MET A 184 7.50 3.60 -12.72
C MET A 184 7.67 4.41 -14.01
N LYS A 185 8.61 5.37 -14.05
CA LYS A 185 8.86 6.18 -15.26
C LYS A 185 9.64 5.43 -16.35
N ALA A 186 10.44 4.43 -15.98
CA ALA A 186 11.21 3.67 -16.96
C ALA A 186 10.32 2.75 -17.83
N HIS A 187 9.06 2.55 -17.43
CA HIS A 187 8.11 1.62 -18.06
C HIS A 187 6.82 2.31 -18.56
N ALA A 188 6.79 3.64 -18.57
CA ALA A 188 5.71 4.46 -19.14
C ALA A 188 6.20 5.13 -20.42
#